data_AF-A0A2G9MUA6-F1
#
_entry.id   AF-A0A2G9MUA6-F1
#
_cell.length_a   1.000
_cell.length_b   1.000
_cell.length_c   1.000
_cell.angle_alpha   90.00
_cell.angle_beta   90.00
_cell.angle_gamma   90.00
#
_symmetry.space_group_name_H-M   'P 1'
#
loop_
_entity.id
_entity.type
_entity.pdbx_description
1 polymer ?
#
loop_
_entity_poly.entity_id
_entity_poly.type
_entity_poly.pdbx_seq_one_letter_code
_entity_poly.pdbx_strand_id
1 'polypeptide(L)'
;MSRDKAKKLLELIVVDKRKRPTYLSKNMLSSEELILTSGEKIKSTYEKFWLGFIDEQPQSKWSHKCKYVFIHGDTGKFYELKQKWPLKDANNLLDII
;
A
#
# COMPACT_ATOMS: atom_id res chain seq x y z
N MET A 1 -5.24 14.42 5.86
CA MET A 1 -3.77 14.47 5.65
C MET A 1 -3.45 14.48 4.16
N SER A 2 -2.43 15.25 3.75
CA SER A 2 -1.99 15.29 2.34
C SER A 2 -1.20 14.05 1.94
N ARG A 3 -1.16 13.77 0.62
CA ARG A 3 -0.40 12.65 0.05
C ARG A 3 1.08 12.72 0.40
N ASP A 4 1.70 13.90 0.35
CA ASP A 4 3.14 14.05 0.65
C ASP A 4 3.47 13.72 2.11
N LYS A 5 2.58 14.07 3.04
CA LYS A 5 2.73 13.70 4.45
C LYS A 5 2.60 12.18 4.62
N ALA A 6 1.63 11.57 3.94
CA ALA A 6 1.45 10.12 3.94
C ALA A 6 2.66 9.39 3.33
N LYS A 7 3.26 9.94 2.26
CA LYS A 7 4.45 9.37 1.60
C LYS A 7 5.66 9.39 2.54
N LYS A 8 5.93 10.54 3.18
CA LYS A 8 7.00 10.63 4.19
C LYS A 8 6.77 9.65 5.34
N LEU A 9 5.53 9.50 5.79
CA LEU A 9 5.20 8.52 6.83
C LEU A 9 5.46 7.08 6.34
N LEU A 10 5.07 6.73 5.12
CA LEU A 10 5.34 5.42 4.53
C LEU A 10 6.84 5.14 4.46
N GLU A 11 7.64 6.11 4.04
CA GLU A 11 9.10 6.01 3.99
C GLU A 11 9.72 5.81 5.39
N LEU A 12 9.14 6.42 6.43
CA LEU A 12 9.57 6.22 7.83
C LEU A 12 9.17 4.85 8.38
N ILE A 13 8.02 4.30 7.94
CA ILE A 13 7.54 2.97 8.34
C ILE A 13 8.47 1.87 7.80
N VAL A 14 9.09 2.07 6.64
CA VAL A 14 10.08 1.13 6.11
C VAL A 14 11.40 1.26 6.90
N VAL A 15 11.47 0.55 8.02
CA VAL A 15 12.62 0.52 8.94
C VAL A 15 13.92 0.03 8.26
N ASP A 16 13.80 -0.77 7.19
CA ASP A 16 14.95 -1.34 6.49
C ASP A 16 15.45 -0.40 5.37
N LYS A 17 16.60 0.24 5.62
CA LYS A 17 17.31 1.20 4.74
C LYS A 17 17.80 0.60 3.41
N ARG A 18 17.59 -0.69 3.16
CA ARG A 18 17.88 -1.32 1.85
C ARG A 18 16.82 -0.89 0.83
N LYS A 19 16.84 0.37 0.39
CA LYS A 19 16.06 0.98 -0.72
C LYS A 19 14.94 0.08 -1.27
N ARG A 20 13.94 -0.23 -0.46
CA ARG A 20 12.79 -1.02 -0.92
C ARG A 20 11.89 -0.05 -1.67
N PRO A 21 11.54 -0.32 -2.92
CA PRO A 21 10.61 0.52 -3.63
C PRO A 21 9.30 0.60 -2.84
N THR A 22 8.94 1.81 -2.47
CA THR A 22 7.68 2.13 -1.81
C THR A 22 6.81 2.91 -2.76
N TYR A 23 5.54 2.63 -2.67
CA TYR A 23 4.56 3.14 -3.59
C TYR A 23 3.32 3.55 -2.80
N LEU A 24 2.74 4.68 -3.17
CA LEU A 24 1.61 5.26 -2.45
C LEU A 24 0.53 5.64 -3.43
N SER A 25 -0.71 5.37 -3.07
CA SER A 25 -1.86 5.76 -3.87
C SER A 25 -1.89 7.26 -4.21
N LYS A 26 -2.29 7.61 -5.44
CA LYS A 26 -2.46 8.98 -5.96
C LYS A 26 -3.63 9.64 -5.28
N ASN A 27 -4.70 8.86 -5.09
CA ASN A 27 -5.91 9.29 -4.41
C ASN A 27 -6.05 8.59 -3.07
N MET A 28 -6.71 9.29 -2.15
CA MET A 28 -7.19 8.69 -0.92
C MET A 28 -8.33 7.73 -1.26
N LEU A 29 -8.31 6.54 -0.66
CA LEU A 29 -9.29 5.50 -0.90
C LEU A 29 -10.32 5.49 0.24
N SER A 30 -11.53 5.06 -0.09
CA SER A 30 -12.63 4.88 0.86
C SER A 30 -13.37 3.56 0.72
N SER A 31 -12.80 2.60 -0.04
CA SER A 31 -13.39 1.28 -0.18
C SER A 31 -13.03 0.40 1.02
N GLU A 32 -14.02 -0.34 1.51
CA GLU A 32 -13.79 -1.36 2.53
C GLU A 32 -13.02 -2.56 1.99
N GLU A 33 -13.15 -2.91 0.70
CA GLU A 33 -12.52 -4.10 0.12
C GLU A 33 -11.67 -3.75 -1.11
N LEU A 34 -10.50 -4.39 -1.19
CA LEU A 34 -9.60 -4.36 -2.35
C LEU A 34 -9.28 -5.80 -2.77
N ILE A 35 -9.24 -6.07 -4.08
CA ILE A 35 -9.09 -7.43 -4.62
C ILE A 35 -7.64 -7.67 -5.05
N LEU A 36 -7.01 -8.71 -4.50
CA LEU A 36 -5.68 -9.20 -4.85
C LEU A 36 -5.68 -9.99 -6.15
N THR A 37 -4.55 -10.06 -6.85
CA THR A 37 -4.35 -10.84 -8.08
C THR A 37 -4.65 -12.32 -7.88
N SER A 38 -4.46 -12.83 -6.66
CA SER A 38 -4.85 -14.19 -6.25
C SER A 38 -6.36 -14.40 -6.16
N GLY A 39 -7.18 -13.35 -6.26
CA GLY A 39 -8.62 -13.37 -6.00
C GLY A 39 -8.98 -13.19 -4.52
N GLU A 40 -8.00 -13.18 -3.62
CA GLU A 40 -8.21 -12.85 -2.21
C GLU A 40 -8.63 -11.38 -2.05
N LYS A 41 -9.36 -11.07 -0.98
CA LYS A 41 -9.72 -9.70 -0.63
C LYS A 41 -8.91 -9.21 0.56
N ILE A 42 -8.54 -7.95 0.54
CA ILE A 42 -7.97 -7.23 1.70
C ILE A 42 -8.91 -6.12 2.11
N LYS A 43 -9.07 -5.93 3.42
CA LYS A 43 -9.95 -4.93 4.00
C LYS A 43 -9.17 -3.94 4.83
N SER A 44 -9.47 -2.66 4.65
CA SER A 44 -8.97 -1.59 5.52
C SER A 44 -9.82 -1.51 6.78
N THR A 45 -9.20 -1.18 7.91
CA THR A 45 -9.91 -0.82 9.14
C THR A 45 -10.30 0.66 9.19
N TYR A 46 -9.94 1.44 8.16
CA TYR A 46 -10.18 2.87 8.07
C TYR A 46 -11.16 3.18 6.94
N GLU A 47 -12.12 4.07 7.20
CA GLU A 47 -13.07 4.54 6.18
C GLU A 47 -12.42 5.40 5.09
N LYS A 48 -11.34 6.12 5.44
CA LYS A 48 -10.55 6.92 4.52
C LYS A 48 -9.08 6.69 4.78
N PHE A 49 -8.34 6.27 3.76
CA PHE A 49 -6.94 5.91 3.92
C PHE A 49 -6.11 6.13 2.66
N TRP A 50 -4.81 6.27 2.87
CA TRP A 50 -3.81 6.08 1.85
C TRP A 50 -3.38 4.62 1.84
N LEU A 51 -3.23 4.05 0.65
CA LEU A 51 -2.69 2.70 0.49
C LEU A 51 -1.23 2.80 0.10
N GLY A 52 -0.37 2.37 1.01
CA GLY A 52 1.04 2.13 0.79
C GLY A 52 1.30 0.69 0.38
N PHE A 53 2.28 0.51 -0.51
CA PHE A 53 2.77 -0.77 -0.96
C PHE A 53 4.30 -0.77 -0.84
N ILE A 54 4.82 -1.83 -0.22
CA ILE A 54 6.25 -2.03 -0.02
C ILE A 54 6.64 -3.29 -0.79
N ASP A 55 7.46 -3.09 -1.82
CA ASP A 55 8.04 -4.18 -2.58
C ASP A 55 9.25 -4.76 -1.83
N GLU A 56 9.09 -5.97 -1.29
CA GLU A 56 10.18 -6.68 -0.61
C GLU A 56 11.10 -7.44 -1.57
N GLN A 57 10.73 -7.61 -2.85
CA GLN A 57 11.49 -8.33 -3.87
C GLN A 57 11.38 -7.64 -5.25
N PRO A 58 11.96 -6.44 -5.44
CA PRO A 58 11.74 -5.60 -6.64
C PRO A 58 12.26 -6.16 -7.97
N GLN A 59 12.88 -7.35 -7.97
CA GLN A 59 13.34 -8.07 -9.16
C GLN A 59 12.53 -9.35 -9.42
N SER A 60 11.80 -9.83 -8.41
CA SER A 60 10.72 -10.76 -8.62
C SER A 60 9.62 -9.95 -9.31
N LYS A 61 9.19 -10.38 -10.50
CA LYS A 61 8.00 -9.80 -11.16
C LYS A 61 6.80 -9.82 -10.20
N TRP A 62 5.62 -9.34 -10.59
CA TRP A 62 4.37 -9.27 -9.80
C TRP A 62 3.80 -10.58 -9.19
N SER A 63 4.62 -11.61 -9.03
CA SER A 63 4.31 -12.91 -8.48
C SER A 63 4.96 -13.17 -7.12
N HIS A 64 5.21 -12.13 -6.31
CA HIS A 64 5.77 -12.27 -4.96
C HIS A 64 4.91 -11.61 -3.90
N LYS A 65 5.15 -12.03 -2.65
CA LYS A 65 4.50 -11.46 -1.47
C LYS A 65 5.05 -10.06 -1.21
N CYS A 66 4.13 -9.11 -1.02
CA CYS A 66 4.43 -7.72 -0.71
C CYS A 66 3.74 -7.31 0.60
N LYS A 67 4.13 -6.16 1.16
CA LYS A 67 3.46 -5.61 2.33
C LYS A 67 2.58 -4.44 1.94
N TYR A 68 1.40 -4.38 2.54
CA TYR A 68 0.48 -3.26 2.40
C TYR A 68 0.43 -2.47 3.68
N VAL A 69 0.37 -1.15 3.55
CA VAL A 69 0.27 -0.22 4.68
C VAL A 69 -0.96 0.65 4.46
N PHE A 70 -1.95 0.52 5.32
CA PHE A 70 -3.11 1.38 5.34
C PHE A 70 -2.80 2.55 6.27
N ILE A 71 -2.81 3.78 5.76
CA ILE A 71 -2.55 4.98 6.56
C ILE A 71 -3.84 5.79 6.66
N HIS A 72 -4.36 5.98 7.86
CA HIS A 72 -5.58 6.73 8.12
C HIS A 72 -5.48 8.14 7.53
N GLY A 73 -6.53 8.54 6.79
CA GLY A 73 -6.61 9.79 6.05
C GLY A 73 -6.39 11.03 6.90
N ASP A 74 -6.94 11.10 8.11
CA ASP A 74 -6.82 12.29 8.97
C ASP A 74 -5.74 12.20 10.05
N THR A 75 -5.64 11.06 10.75
CA THR A 75 -4.82 10.92 11.96
C THR A 75 -3.38 10.47 11.68
N GLY A 76 -3.10 9.88 10.51
CA GLY A 76 -1.80 9.27 10.23
C GLY A 76 -1.51 7.99 11.02
N LYS A 77 -2.50 7.45 11.77
CA LYS A 77 -2.40 6.08 12.30
C LYS A 77 -2.27 5.11 11.14
N PHE A 78 -1.47 4.06 11.28
CA PHE A 78 -1.27 3.09 10.21
C PHE A 78 -1.50 1.66 10.69
N TYR A 79 -1.82 0.79 9.74
CA TYR A 79 -1.97 -0.64 9.93
C TYR A 79 -1.23 -1.36 8.79
N GLU A 80 -0.34 -2.28 9.14
CA GLU A 80 0.39 -3.08 8.17
C GLU A 80 -0.28 -4.44 7.99
N LEU A 81 -0.67 -4.74 6.75
CA LEU A 81 -1.09 -6.08 6.37
C LEU A 81 0.13 -6.85 5.87
N LYS A 82 0.48 -7.91 6.60
CA LYS A 82 1.64 -8.75 6.30
C LYS A 82 1.41 -9.55 5.02
N GLN A 83 2.43 -9.54 4.15
CA GLN A 83 2.72 -10.49 3.08
C GLN A 83 1.50 -11.06 2.33
N LYS A 84 1.07 -10.31 1.31
CA LYS A 84 0.00 -10.69 0.39
C LYS A 84 0.43 -10.50 -1.07
N TRP A 85 -0.24 -11.17 -1.99
CA TRP A 85 -0.01 -10.98 -3.42
C TRP A 85 -0.47 -9.58 -3.86
N PRO A 86 0.09 -9.01 -4.94
CA PRO A 86 -0.31 -7.72 -5.49
C PRO A 86 -1.82 -7.59 -5.76
N LEU A 87 -2.32 -6.38 -6.02
CA LEU A 87 -3.73 -6.16 -6.36
C LEU A 87 -4.05 -6.62 -7.79
N LYS A 88 -5.22 -7.23 -8.03
CA LYS A 88 -5.62 -7.75 -9.35
C LYS A 88 -5.74 -6.64 -10.40
N ASP A 89 -6.34 -5.54 -9.96
CA ASP A 89 -6.48 -4.31 -10.75
C ASP A 89 -5.37 -3.30 -10.43
N ALA A 90 -4.20 -3.80 -9.99
CA ALA A 90 -2.96 -3.03 -9.91
C ALA A 90 -2.48 -2.50 -11.27
N ASN A 91 -3.14 -2.83 -12.37
CA ASN A 91 -2.95 -2.09 -13.61
C ASN A 91 -3.31 -0.59 -13.45
N ASN A 92 -4.13 -0.24 -12.45
CA ASN A 92 -4.31 1.13 -11.98
C ASN A 92 -3.31 1.56 -10.89
N LEU A 93 -2.44 0.71 -10.34
CA LEU A 93 -1.40 1.15 -9.39
C LEU A 93 -0.39 2.06 -10.09
N LEU A 94 -0.07 1.88 -11.38
CA LEU A 94 0.71 2.86 -12.15
C LEU A 94 -0.07 4.15 -12.44
N ASP A 95 -1.38 4.05 -12.66
CA ASP A 95 -2.28 5.21 -12.74
C ASP A 95 -2.62 5.81 -11.37
N ILE A 96 -2.13 5.21 -10.28
CA ILE A 96 -2.33 5.61 -8.89
C ILE A 96 -0.97 5.73 -8.13
N ILE A 97 0.21 5.68 -8.77
CA ILE A 97 1.51 6.04 -8.15
C ILE A 97 2.13 7.23 -8.86
#